data_AF-A0A522KJP7-F1
#
_entry.id   AF-A0A522KJP7-F1
#
_cell.length_a   1.000
_cell.length_b   1.000
_cell.length_c   1.000
_cell.angle_alpha   90.00
_cell.angle_beta   90.00
_cell.angle_gamma   90.00
#
_symmetry.space_group_name_H-M   'P 1'
#
loop_
_entity.id
_entity.type
_entity.pdbx_description
1 polymer ?
#
loop_
_entity_poly.entity_id
_entity_poly.type
_entity_poly.pdbx_seq_one_letter_code
_entity_poly.pdbx_strand_id
1 'polypeptide(L)'
;MSAVMSFFVAGTDTEIGKTFVSAALLRGFARAGLRAAGMKPVAAGAFERDGVWHNDDADQLDAAANVLLPPELRTPFLLKEAAAPHIAAALEGVTLDLDRIVACYRQVRERADVVVVEGVGGFCVPLDATRDTADLAVALGLPVVLVVGMRLGCISHALLTAEAIAARGLTIAGWVANRIDPAMTFPEENIAALRERLAAQFGAPLLGVVPHLSGASADAAATCLDIDALTHPAQTLSRRTHDIMTQTLLANAADTEPVQPGATRWRVADIVALYDLPFNDLMFRAQQVHREHFDANAMQLSTLLSIKTGGCEEDCAYCPQSSHHDTGVDASKLMEVEAVLKAASAAKANGATRFCMGAAWRNPKERHLEPIKAMIRGVKEMGLETCMTLGMLDTQQAHELADAGLDYYNHNLDTSPEFYGQIISTRTYQDRLDTLERVRDAGINVCCGGIVGMGESRRERAGLIAQLANLEPYPDSVPINNLVQVHGTPLEGVDALDPFEFVRTIAVARITMPKAMVRLSAGREQMDDALQALCFMAGANSIFYGDHLLTTSNPQAEADRKLLARLGIRTEAAELLPTQEDAQQGCCGQCGS
;
A
#
# COMPACT_ATOMS: atom_id res chain seq x y z
N MET A 1 25.51 -23.56 17.32
CA MET A 1 26.45 -22.59 16.73
C MET A 1 25.64 -21.34 16.42
N SER A 2 26.06 -20.17 16.90
CA SER A 2 25.40 -18.91 16.53
C SER A 2 25.48 -18.75 15.01
N ALA A 3 24.38 -18.36 14.37
CA ALA A 3 24.40 -18.07 12.93
C ALA A 3 25.38 -16.91 12.69
N VAL A 4 26.29 -17.08 11.74
CA VAL A 4 27.23 -16.02 11.34
C VAL A 4 26.43 -14.92 10.65
N MET A 5 26.56 -13.70 11.15
CA MET A 5 25.86 -12.53 10.59
C MET A 5 26.62 -12.07 9.34
N SER A 6 25.93 -11.70 8.28
CA SER A 6 26.60 -11.23 7.07
C SER A 6 25.74 -10.20 6.38
N PHE A 7 26.38 -9.14 5.90
CA PHE A 7 25.72 -8.01 5.25
C PHE A 7 26.37 -7.73 3.91
N PHE A 8 25.56 -7.43 2.90
CA PHE A 8 26.03 -6.90 1.64
C PHE A 8 25.94 -5.37 1.67
N VAL A 9 27.06 -4.67 1.55
CA VAL A 9 27.07 -3.20 1.53
C VAL A 9 26.94 -2.72 0.09
N ALA A 10 25.83 -2.05 -0.19
CA ALA A 10 25.54 -1.43 -1.47
C ALA A 10 25.51 0.09 -1.32
N GLY A 11 25.76 0.81 -2.40
CA GLY A 11 25.68 2.27 -2.41
C GLY A 11 24.81 2.78 -3.53
N THR A 12 24.28 3.98 -3.34
CA THR A 12 23.44 4.65 -4.35
C THR A 12 24.22 5.07 -5.59
N ASP A 13 25.55 5.16 -5.50
CA ASP A 13 26.45 5.52 -6.61
C ASP A 13 27.92 5.13 -6.30
N THR A 14 28.86 5.44 -7.21
CA THR A 14 30.30 5.50 -6.95
C THR A 14 30.67 6.67 -6.06
N GLU A 15 31.78 6.57 -5.30
CA GLU A 15 32.36 7.65 -4.47
C GLU A 15 31.46 8.22 -3.36
N ILE A 16 30.33 7.59 -3.06
CA ILE A 16 29.43 8.01 -1.96
C ILE A 16 29.91 7.58 -0.56
N GLY A 17 31.12 7.02 -0.46
CA GLY A 17 31.74 6.57 0.79
C GLY A 17 31.32 5.16 1.26
N LYS A 18 30.99 4.24 0.34
CA LYS A 18 30.71 2.83 0.68
C LYS A 18 31.84 2.21 1.51
N THR A 19 33.07 2.27 1.02
CA THR A 19 34.26 1.72 1.68
C THR A 19 34.47 2.29 3.07
N PHE A 20 34.28 3.59 3.21
CA PHE A 20 34.39 4.27 4.49
C PHE A 20 33.33 3.78 5.49
N VAL A 21 32.07 3.62 5.05
CA VAL A 21 30.99 3.09 5.89
C VAL A 21 31.16 1.60 6.18
N SER A 22 31.60 0.79 5.22
CA SER A 22 31.94 -0.63 5.45
C SER A 22 33.06 -0.79 6.48
N ALA A 23 34.11 0.03 6.40
CA ALA A 23 35.18 0.08 7.38
C ALA A 23 34.66 0.49 8.77
N ALA A 24 33.74 1.47 8.82
CA ALA A 24 33.09 1.89 10.07
C ALA A 24 32.24 0.77 10.68
N LEU A 25 31.51 0.01 9.88
CA LEU A 25 30.76 -1.17 10.33
C LEU A 25 31.71 -2.23 10.90
N LEU A 26 32.80 -2.54 10.22
CA LEU A 26 33.83 -3.48 10.71
C LEU A 26 34.40 -3.05 12.06
N ARG A 27 34.75 -1.77 12.22
CA ARG A 27 35.19 -1.21 13.50
C ARG A 27 34.11 -1.26 14.57
N GLY A 28 32.86 -0.96 14.21
CA GLY A 28 31.72 -1.04 15.10
C GLY A 28 31.48 -2.44 15.64
N PHE A 29 31.49 -3.45 14.76
CA PHE A 29 31.36 -4.86 15.16
C PHE A 29 32.54 -5.32 16.03
N ALA A 30 33.77 -4.92 15.68
CA ALA A 30 34.94 -5.23 16.51
C ALA A 30 34.83 -4.63 17.91
N ARG A 31 34.30 -3.40 18.05
CA ARG A 31 34.02 -2.76 19.35
C ARG A 31 32.92 -3.47 20.13
N ALA A 32 31.95 -4.04 19.44
CA ALA A 32 30.93 -4.91 20.03
C ALA A 32 31.47 -6.30 20.42
N GLY A 33 32.79 -6.54 20.26
CA GLY A 33 33.45 -7.78 20.64
C GLY A 33 33.32 -8.91 19.62
N LEU A 34 32.80 -8.64 18.42
CA LEU A 34 32.62 -9.63 17.37
C LEU A 34 33.89 -9.77 16.51
N ARG A 35 34.14 -10.99 16.03
CA ARG A 35 35.13 -11.26 14.99
C ARG A 35 34.56 -10.84 13.63
N ALA A 36 34.98 -9.68 13.14
CA ALA A 36 34.51 -9.06 11.91
C ALA A 36 35.55 -9.19 10.78
N ALA A 37 35.11 -9.74 9.65
CA ALA A 37 35.89 -9.85 8.43
C ALA A 37 35.28 -9.02 7.29
N GLY A 38 36.12 -8.31 6.54
CA GLY A 38 35.73 -7.58 5.34
C GLY A 38 36.05 -8.36 4.08
N MET A 39 35.12 -8.42 3.12
CA MET A 39 35.33 -9.02 1.81
C MET A 39 34.95 -8.02 0.74
N LYS A 40 35.84 -7.78 -0.23
CA LYS A 40 35.55 -7.00 -1.44
C LYS A 40 35.72 -7.92 -2.63
N PRO A 41 34.65 -8.62 -3.07
CA PRO A 41 34.75 -9.71 -4.03
C PRO A 41 35.38 -9.31 -5.37
N VAL A 42 35.05 -8.09 -5.80
CA VAL A 42 35.53 -7.50 -7.05
C VAL A 42 36.07 -6.11 -6.73
N ALA A 43 37.34 -5.88 -7.05
CA ALA A 43 38.00 -4.59 -6.93
C ALA A 43 38.65 -4.23 -8.26
N ALA A 44 38.43 -3.01 -8.72
CA ALA A 44 39.02 -2.47 -9.94
C ALA A 44 39.89 -1.24 -9.61
N GLY A 45 40.89 -0.95 -10.45
CA GLY A 45 41.88 0.09 -10.17
C GLY A 45 42.98 -0.39 -9.21
N ALA A 46 43.50 -1.59 -9.41
CA ALA A 46 44.62 -2.11 -8.63
C ALA A 46 45.96 -1.52 -9.08
N PHE A 47 46.84 -1.24 -8.13
CA PHE A 47 48.19 -0.73 -8.36
C PHE A 47 49.23 -1.58 -7.65
N GLU A 48 50.45 -1.62 -8.18
CA GLU A 48 51.54 -2.37 -7.59
C GLU A 48 52.35 -1.49 -6.62
N ARG A 49 52.64 -2.04 -5.44
CA ARG A 49 53.53 -1.44 -4.44
C ARG A 49 54.38 -2.56 -3.84
N ASP A 50 55.69 -2.39 -3.89
CA ASP A 50 56.68 -3.37 -3.40
C ASP A 50 56.50 -4.80 -3.95
N GLY A 51 56.07 -4.93 -5.21
CA GLY A 51 55.86 -6.23 -5.87
C GLY A 51 54.53 -6.91 -5.54
N VAL A 52 53.65 -6.24 -4.80
CA VAL A 52 52.32 -6.74 -4.40
C VAL A 52 51.25 -5.86 -5.02
N TRP A 53 50.15 -6.46 -5.48
CA TRP A 53 49.00 -5.74 -6.01
C TRP A 53 48.08 -5.30 -4.88
N HIS A 54 47.72 -4.03 -4.91
CA HIS A 54 46.90 -3.34 -3.92
C HIS A 54 45.70 -2.69 -4.57
N ASN A 55 44.65 -2.48 -3.79
CA ASN A 55 43.54 -1.61 -4.15
C ASN A 55 43.11 -0.87 -2.88
N ASP A 56 42.91 0.45 -3.00
CA ASP A 56 42.67 1.30 -1.84
C ASP A 56 41.44 0.86 -1.04
N ASP A 57 40.36 0.45 -1.72
CA ASP A 57 39.15 -0.01 -1.04
C ASP A 57 39.38 -1.34 -0.31
N ALA A 58 40.01 -2.31 -0.98
CA ALA A 58 40.29 -3.62 -0.40
C ALA A 58 41.25 -3.52 0.81
N ASP A 59 42.28 -2.68 0.70
CA ASP A 59 43.23 -2.44 1.79
C ASP A 59 42.58 -1.68 2.96
N GLN A 60 41.67 -0.74 2.69
CA GLN A 60 40.93 -0.03 3.74
C GLN A 60 40.04 -0.98 4.56
N LEU A 61 39.37 -1.93 3.90
CA LEU A 61 38.56 -2.95 4.58
C LEU A 61 39.42 -3.92 5.39
N ASP A 62 40.55 -4.36 4.84
CA ASP A 62 41.48 -5.27 5.53
C ASP A 62 42.07 -4.61 6.79
N ALA A 63 42.43 -3.32 6.70
CA ALA A 63 42.91 -2.55 7.84
C ALA A 63 41.81 -2.32 8.91
N ALA A 64 40.54 -2.29 8.52
CA ALA A 64 39.40 -2.08 9.41
C ALA A 64 38.92 -3.36 10.11
N ALA A 65 39.10 -4.52 9.48
CA ALA A 65 38.75 -5.83 10.01
C ALA A 65 39.63 -6.21 11.22
N ASN A 66 39.09 -7.03 12.13
CA ASN A 66 39.87 -7.68 13.20
C ASN A 66 40.08 -9.18 12.94
N VAL A 67 39.53 -9.71 11.84
CA VAL A 67 39.83 -11.02 11.27
C VAL A 67 40.48 -10.81 9.90
N LEU A 68 41.76 -11.14 9.79
CA LEU A 68 42.49 -11.07 8.53
C LEU A 68 42.17 -12.28 7.65
N LEU A 69 41.94 -12.01 6.36
CA LEU A 69 41.64 -13.03 5.37
C LEU A 69 42.80 -13.19 4.38
N PRO A 70 43.05 -14.40 3.86
CA PRO A 70 43.94 -14.59 2.71
C PRO A 70 43.49 -13.70 1.53
N PRO A 71 44.41 -13.08 0.76
CA PRO A 71 44.07 -12.22 -0.36
C PRO A 71 43.10 -12.84 -1.38
N GLU A 72 43.29 -14.12 -1.69
CA GLU A 72 42.46 -14.93 -2.59
C GLU A 72 40.99 -15.05 -2.14
N LEU A 73 40.75 -14.97 -0.83
CA LEU A 73 39.41 -15.04 -0.23
C LEU A 73 38.82 -13.64 -0.01
N ARG A 74 39.66 -12.67 0.35
CA ARG A 74 39.24 -11.28 0.60
C ARG A 74 38.79 -10.58 -0.69
N THR A 75 39.53 -10.81 -1.78
CA THR A 75 39.34 -10.18 -3.09
C THR A 75 39.68 -11.19 -4.20
N PRO A 76 38.79 -12.15 -4.48
CA PRO A 76 39.00 -13.16 -5.52
C PRO A 76 39.22 -12.58 -6.92
N PHE A 77 38.72 -11.36 -7.17
CA PHE A 77 38.94 -10.62 -8.41
C PHE A 77 39.51 -9.24 -8.13
N LEU A 78 40.82 -9.10 -8.33
CA LEU A 78 41.56 -7.84 -8.24
C LEU A 78 42.00 -7.44 -9.66
N LEU A 79 41.37 -6.41 -10.20
CA LEU A 79 41.53 -5.93 -11.57
C LEU A 79 42.34 -4.63 -11.59
N LYS A 80 43.22 -4.48 -12.58
CA LYS A 80 44.19 -3.37 -12.70
C LYS A 80 43.54 -2.09 -13.19
N GLU A 81 42.67 -2.18 -14.19
CA GLU A 81 42.10 -0.99 -14.82
C GLU A 81 41.05 -0.33 -13.92
N ALA A 82 41.09 1.00 -13.81
CA ALA A 82 40.11 1.78 -13.06
C ALA A 82 38.85 2.03 -13.91
N ALA A 83 38.08 0.97 -14.16
CA ALA A 83 36.87 0.99 -14.97
C ALA A 83 35.74 0.17 -14.32
N ALA A 84 34.56 0.17 -14.95
CA ALA A 84 33.48 -0.72 -14.55
C ALA A 84 33.95 -2.20 -14.58
N PRO A 85 33.50 -3.06 -13.65
CA PRO A 85 34.01 -4.42 -13.49
C PRO A 85 34.06 -5.25 -14.77
N HIS A 86 32.96 -5.27 -15.54
CA HIS A 86 32.91 -6.01 -16.80
C HIS A 86 33.94 -5.52 -17.84
N ILE A 87 34.25 -4.22 -17.86
CA ILE A 87 35.24 -3.63 -18.77
C ILE A 87 36.65 -4.04 -18.34
N ALA A 88 36.98 -3.84 -17.07
CA ALA A 88 38.29 -4.19 -16.53
C ALA A 88 38.56 -5.71 -16.65
N ALA A 89 37.56 -6.54 -16.37
CA ALA A 89 37.66 -7.98 -16.52
C ALA A 89 37.86 -8.40 -17.99
N ALA A 90 37.15 -7.78 -18.94
CA ALA A 90 37.33 -8.05 -20.36
C ALA A 90 38.74 -7.67 -20.88
N LEU A 91 39.29 -6.54 -20.43
CA LEU A 91 40.64 -6.11 -20.79
C LEU A 91 41.72 -7.09 -20.31
N GLU A 92 41.48 -7.77 -19.19
CA GLU A 92 42.40 -8.74 -18.61
C GLU A 92 42.10 -10.20 -19.01
N GLY A 93 41.05 -10.43 -19.81
CA GLY A 93 40.61 -11.77 -20.20
C GLY A 93 40.11 -12.60 -19.01
N VAL A 94 39.60 -11.94 -17.97
CA VAL A 94 39.10 -12.56 -16.73
C VAL A 94 37.57 -12.68 -16.79
N THR A 95 37.04 -13.83 -16.36
CA THR A 95 35.60 -14.01 -16.15
C THR A 95 35.27 -13.84 -14.67
N LEU A 96 34.37 -12.90 -14.36
CA LEU A 96 33.86 -12.67 -13.00
C LEU A 96 32.84 -13.75 -12.62
N ASP A 97 33.34 -14.90 -12.19
CA ASP A 97 32.51 -16.03 -11.80
C ASP A 97 31.89 -15.85 -10.39
N LEU A 98 30.56 -15.76 -10.34
CA LEU A 98 29.80 -15.62 -9.11
C LEU A 98 29.92 -16.87 -8.21
N ASP A 99 30.03 -18.08 -8.79
CA ASP A 99 30.12 -19.31 -7.99
C ASP A 99 31.45 -19.35 -7.22
N ARG A 100 32.54 -18.88 -7.84
CA ARG A 100 33.82 -18.66 -7.15
C ARG A 100 33.67 -17.68 -5.99
N ILE A 101 32.97 -16.56 -6.18
CA ILE A 101 32.75 -15.57 -5.11
C ILE A 101 31.95 -16.20 -3.95
N VAL A 102 30.86 -16.92 -4.25
CA VAL A 102 30.05 -17.61 -3.26
C VAL A 102 30.87 -18.66 -2.50
N ALA A 103 31.74 -19.40 -3.18
CA ALA A 103 32.64 -20.36 -2.56
C ALA A 103 33.65 -19.69 -1.62
N CYS A 104 34.25 -18.56 -2.03
CA CYS A 104 35.11 -17.75 -1.18
C CYS A 104 34.36 -17.24 0.06
N TYR A 105 33.16 -16.68 -0.13
CA TYR A 105 32.30 -16.20 0.97
C TYR A 105 31.99 -17.31 1.98
N ARG A 106 31.67 -18.52 1.53
CA ARG A 106 31.43 -19.68 2.44
C ARG A 106 32.63 -19.97 3.33
N GLN A 107 33.86 -19.90 2.78
CA GLN A 107 35.09 -20.09 3.57
C GLN A 107 35.37 -18.93 4.52
N VAL A 108 35.05 -17.69 4.12
CA VAL A 108 35.20 -16.51 4.99
C VAL A 108 34.25 -16.59 6.18
N ARG A 109 33.00 -17.03 5.94
CA ARG A 109 31.97 -17.19 6.97
C ARG A 109 32.38 -18.15 8.09
N GLU A 110 33.23 -19.15 7.81
CA GLU A 110 33.74 -20.07 8.83
C GLU A 110 34.78 -19.44 9.78
N ARG A 111 35.29 -18.25 9.43
CA ARG A 111 36.43 -17.60 10.11
C ARG A 111 36.01 -16.38 10.93
N ALA A 112 34.76 -15.96 10.88
CA ALA A 112 34.29 -14.72 11.50
C ALA A 112 32.87 -14.88 12.08
N ASP A 113 32.54 -14.07 13.08
CA ASP A 113 31.19 -13.97 13.64
C ASP A 113 30.30 -13.07 12.76
N VAL A 114 30.93 -12.09 12.08
CA VAL A 114 30.28 -11.21 11.11
C VAL A 114 31.13 -10.98 9.87
N VAL A 115 30.50 -10.98 8.70
CA VAL A 115 31.14 -10.68 7.41
C VAL A 115 30.48 -9.48 6.75
N VAL A 116 31.27 -8.47 6.41
CA VAL A 116 30.83 -7.32 5.61
C VAL A 116 31.32 -7.55 4.18
N VAL A 117 30.39 -7.85 3.26
CA VAL A 117 30.69 -8.03 1.83
C VAL A 117 30.38 -6.73 1.10
N GLU A 118 31.40 -6.06 0.57
CA GLU A 118 31.22 -4.79 -0.13
C GLU A 118 31.06 -4.98 -1.64
N GLY A 119 30.00 -4.39 -2.20
CA GLY A 119 29.79 -4.30 -3.64
C GLY A 119 30.68 -3.29 -4.35
N VAL A 120 30.76 -3.37 -5.67
CA VAL A 120 31.54 -2.47 -6.53
C VAL A 120 30.63 -1.48 -7.25
N GLY A 121 30.96 -0.18 -7.20
CA GLY A 121 30.13 0.87 -7.82
C GLY A 121 28.73 1.02 -7.19
N GLY A 122 27.72 1.35 -7.99
CA GLY A 122 26.31 1.35 -7.57
C GLY A 122 25.74 -0.06 -7.41
N PHE A 123 24.44 -0.20 -7.14
CA PHE A 123 23.84 -1.52 -6.87
C PHE A 123 23.65 -2.41 -8.12
N CYS A 124 23.40 -1.83 -9.29
CA CYS A 124 23.17 -2.57 -10.55
C CYS A 124 24.32 -2.34 -11.56
N VAL A 125 25.56 -2.64 -11.16
CA VAL A 125 26.74 -2.49 -12.00
C VAL A 125 27.03 -3.80 -12.75
N PRO A 126 27.18 -3.79 -14.09
CA PRO A 126 27.38 -5.02 -14.86
C PRO A 126 28.69 -5.73 -14.48
N LEU A 127 28.56 -7.05 -14.24
CA LEU A 127 29.67 -7.99 -14.05
C LEU A 127 29.98 -8.74 -15.34
N ASP A 128 28.95 -9.04 -16.13
CA ASP A 128 29.05 -9.56 -17.49
C ASP A 128 27.87 -9.08 -18.37
N ALA A 129 27.64 -9.72 -19.52
CA ALA A 129 26.58 -9.34 -20.46
C ALA A 129 25.15 -9.58 -19.96
N THR A 130 24.99 -10.40 -18.92
CA THR A 130 23.69 -10.88 -18.42
C THR A 130 23.49 -10.65 -16.94
N ARG A 131 24.57 -10.43 -16.18
CA ARG A 131 24.55 -10.33 -14.72
C ARG A 131 25.20 -9.05 -14.22
N ASP A 132 24.68 -8.54 -13.13
CA ASP A 132 25.17 -7.35 -12.42
C ASP A 132 25.47 -7.63 -10.93
N THR A 133 25.90 -6.59 -10.21
CA THR A 133 26.19 -6.68 -8.77
C THR A 133 24.98 -7.01 -7.90
N ALA A 134 23.75 -6.78 -8.37
CA ALA A 134 22.55 -7.18 -7.66
C ALA A 134 22.36 -8.70 -7.74
N ASP A 135 22.69 -9.33 -8.88
CA ASP A 135 22.70 -10.79 -9.00
C ASP A 135 23.74 -11.43 -8.07
N LEU A 136 24.88 -10.77 -7.86
CA LEU A 136 25.85 -11.21 -6.85
C LEU A 136 25.26 -11.14 -5.43
N ALA A 137 24.56 -10.06 -5.08
CA ALA A 137 23.90 -9.94 -3.78
C ALA A 137 22.84 -11.04 -3.58
N VAL A 138 22.07 -11.38 -4.63
CA VAL A 138 21.11 -12.49 -4.65
C VAL A 138 21.81 -13.83 -4.45
N ALA A 139 22.90 -14.09 -5.18
CA ALA A 139 23.66 -15.34 -5.07
C ALA A 139 24.26 -15.57 -3.67
N LEU A 140 24.62 -14.48 -2.97
CA LEU A 140 25.10 -14.53 -1.59
C LEU A 140 23.95 -14.64 -0.57
N GLY A 141 22.73 -14.22 -0.93
CA GLY A 141 21.54 -14.28 -0.07
C GLY A 141 21.62 -13.40 1.17
N LEU A 142 22.31 -12.26 1.07
CA LEU A 142 22.61 -11.40 2.22
C LEU A 142 21.66 -10.21 2.31
N PRO A 143 21.24 -9.82 3.53
CA PRO A 143 20.57 -8.55 3.72
C PRO A 143 21.50 -7.38 3.38
N VAL A 144 20.94 -6.34 2.78
CA VAL A 144 21.68 -5.20 2.24
C VAL A 144 21.75 -4.07 3.26
N VAL A 145 22.94 -3.52 3.48
CA VAL A 145 23.12 -2.20 4.12
C VAL A 145 23.31 -1.18 3.02
N LEU A 146 22.37 -0.24 2.89
CA LEU A 146 22.38 0.78 1.84
C LEU A 146 23.12 2.04 2.30
N VAL A 147 24.18 2.42 1.61
CA VAL A 147 24.91 3.67 1.86
C VAL A 147 24.41 4.75 0.91
N VAL A 148 23.87 5.83 1.48
CA VAL A 148 23.35 6.97 0.74
C VAL A 148 24.29 8.15 0.90
N GLY A 149 24.90 8.59 -0.20
CA GLY A 149 25.67 9.83 -0.22
C GLY A 149 24.75 11.04 -0.21
N MET A 150 24.79 11.82 0.88
CA MET A 150 23.99 13.04 1.02
C MET A 150 24.55 14.14 0.13
N ARG A 151 23.87 14.38 -0.97
CA ARG A 151 24.05 15.47 -1.94
C ARG A 151 22.73 15.72 -2.67
N LEU A 152 22.63 16.76 -3.49
CA LEU A 152 21.44 17.01 -4.30
C LEU A 152 21.10 15.80 -5.18
N GLY A 153 19.83 15.41 -5.22
CA GLY A 153 19.35 14.22 -5.96
C GLY A 153 19.42 12.90 -5.18
N CYS A 154 20.00 12.87 -3.98
CA CYS A 154 20.16 11.64 -3.19
C CYS A 154 18.83 10.92 -2.87
N ILE A 155 17.72 11.66 -2.75
CA ILE A 155 16.39 11.06 -2.51
C ILE A 155 16.03 10.08 -3.63
N SER A 156 16.12 10.53 -4.89
CA SER A 156 15.80 9.69 -6.04
C SER A 156 16.71 8.47 -6.10
N HIS A 157 18.03 8.67 -5.97
CA HIS A 157 18.99 7.56 -6.07
C HIS A 157 18.81 6.53 -4.95
N ALA A 158 18.51 6.96 -3.72
CA ALA A 158 18.26 6.05 -2.61
C ALA A 158 16.99 5.23 -2.82
N LEU A 159 15.89 5.86 -3.24
CA LEU A 159 14.62 5.17 -3.46
C LEU A 159 14.71 4.21 -4.65
N LEU A 160 15.28 4.63 -5.79
CA LEU A 160 15.49 3.76 -6.94
C LEU A 160 16.41 2.57 -6.61
N THR A 161 17.45 2.81 -5.81
CA THR A 161 18.34 1.72 -5.36
C THR A 161 17.59 0.76 -4.42
N ALA A 162 16.77 1.27 -3.51
CA ALA A 162 15.98 0.45 -2.60
C ALA A 162 14.90 -0.36 -3.35
N GLU A 163 14.26 0.23 -4.37
CA GLU A 163 13.36 -0.49 -5.27
C GLU A 163 14.08 -1.61 -6.02
N ALA A 164 15.29 -1.35 -6.54
CA ALA A 164 16.08 -2.37 -7.21
C ALA A 164 16.47 -3.52 -6.27
N ILE A 165 16.86 -3.22 -5.02
CA ILE A 165 17.13 -4.24 -3.99
C ILE A 165 15.88 -5.09 -3.74
N ALA A 166 14.74 -4.44 -3.51
CA ALA A 166 13.48 -5.13 -3.22
C ALA A 166 12.98 -5.96 -4.42
N ALA A 167 13.12 -5.45 -5.65
CA ALA A 167 12.74 -6.13 -6.88
C ALA A 167 13.56 -7.42 -7.12
N ARG A 168 14.75 -7.52 -6.52
CA ARG A 168 15.60 -8.72 -6.53
C ARG A 168 15.30 -9.68 -5.37
N GLY A 169 14.27 -9.39 -4.56
CA GLY A 169 13.87 -10.23 -3.43
C GLY A 169 14.79 -10.11 -2.21
N LEU A 170 15.67 -9.12 -2.18
CA LEU A 170 16.61 -8.89 -1.08
C LEU A 170 15.99 -7.95 -0.04
N THR A 171 16.37 -8.13 1.22
CA THR A 171 15.94 -7.29 2.34
C THR A 171 16.98 -6.21 2.63
N ILE A 172 16.55 -5.00 2.97
CA ILE A 172 17.45 -3.93 3.44
C ILE A 172 17.52 -4.01 4.98
N ALA A 173 18.67 -4.39 5.53
CA ALA A 173 18.91 -4.43 6.98
C ALA A 173 18.87 -3.03 7.62
N GLY A 174 19.24 -2.02 6.84
CA GLY A 174 19.21 -0.63 7.22
C GLY A 174 20.00 0.22 6.23
N TRP A 175 20.00 1.53 6.45
CA TRP A 175 20.70 2.47 5.59
C TRP A 175 21.51 3.49 6.38
N VAL A 176 22.57 4.01 5.78
CA VAL A 176 23.47 5.00 6.37
C VAL A 176 23.41 6.26 5.53
N ALA A 177 23.15 7.40 6.18
CA ALA A 177 23.26 8.71 5.55
C ALA A 177 24.71 9.20 5.69
N ASN A 178 25.46 9.21 4.60
CA ASN A 178 26.85 9.67 4.59
C ASN A 178 26.96 11.07 4.01
N ARG A 179 27.35 12.08 4.81
CA ARG A 179 27.49 13.46 4.35
C ARG A 179 28.77 13.64 3.56
N ILE A 180 28.63 13.57 2.23
CA ILE A 180 29.75 13.70 1.29
C ILE A 180 29.88 15.12 0.73
N ASP A 181 28.78 15.88 0.68
CA ASP A 181 28.79 17.25 0.20
C ASP A 181 28.62 18.23 1.38
N PRO A 182 29.70 18.91 1.81
CA PRO A 182 29.62 19.88 2.90
C PRO A 182 28.83 21.14 2.51
N ALA A 183 28.58 21.38 1.22
CA ALA A 183 27.81 22.52 0.74
C ALA A 183 26.30 22.26 0.67
N MET A 184 25.84 21.04 0.99
CA MET A 184 24.42 20.70 0.99
C MET A 184 23.67 21.48 2.08
N THR A 185 22.68 22.30 1.67
CA THR A 185 21.99 23.25 2.57
C THR A 185 20.95 22.59 3.48
N PHE A 186 20.29 21.53 3.02
CA PHE A 186 19.15 20.88 3.73
C PHE A 186 19.36 19.37 3.97
N PRO A 187 20.49 18.95 4.56
CA PRO A 187 20.79 17.54 4.74
C PRO A 187 19.82 16.88 5.73
N GLU A 188 19.36 17.59 6.75
CA GLU A 188 18.44 17.02 7.76
C GLU A 188 17.07 16.73 7.18
N GLU A 189 16.52 17.63 6.36
CA GLU A 189 15.24 17.47 5.70
C GLU A 189 15.29 16.32 4.68
N ASN A 190 16.41 16.19 3.96
CA ASN A 190 16.61 15.06 3.04
C ASN A 190 16.74 13.74 3.81
N ILE A 191 17.47 13.71 4.93
CA ILE A 191 17.56 12.52 5.80
C ILE A 191 16.20 12.17 6.38
N ALA A 192 15.41 13.16 6.82
CA ALA A 192 14.07 12.94 7.36
C ALA A 192 13.13 12.35 6.30
N ALA A 193 13.12 12.92 5.09
CA ALA A 193 12.34 12.42 3.96
C ALA A 193 12.75 10.99 3.57
N LEU A 194 14.05 10.70 3.54
CA LEU A 194 14.57 9.36 3.29
C LEU A 194 14.21 8.38 4.41
N ARG A 195 14.33 8.80 5.67
CA ARG A 195 14.02 7.97 6.84
C ARG A 195 12.57 7.54 6.82
N GLU A 196 11.66 8.48 6.56
CA GLU A 196 10.23 8.20 6.45
C GLU A 196 9.95 7.22 5.31
N ARG A 197 10.44 7.51 4.10
CA ARG A 197 10.14 6.71 2.90
C ARG A 197 10.79 5.33 2.94
N LEU A 198 12.07 5.23 3.33
CA LEU A 198 12.78 3.96 3.39
C LEU A 198 12.25 3.05 4.50
N ALA A 199 11.86 3.62 5.64
CA ALA A 199 11.20 2.86 6.70
C ALA A 199 9.81 2.39 6.26
N ALA A 200 8.99 3.29 5.66
CA ALA A 200 7.62 2.97 5.28
C ALA A 200 7.53 1.98 4.10
N GLN A 201 8.42 2.10 3.10
CA GLN A 201 8.36 1.30 1.87
C GLN A 201 9.16 0.00 1.96
N PHE A 202 10.30 0.01 2.64
CA PHE A 202 11.26 -1.11 2.63
C PHE A 202 11.56 -1.65 4.03
N GLY A 203 10.96 -1.10 5.09
CA GLY A 203 11.27 -1.49 6.48
C GLY A 203 12.70 -1.20 6.89
N ALA A 204 13.40 -0.30 6.16
CA ALA A 204 14.82 -0.06 6.32
C ALA A 204 15.10 1.02 7.39
N PRO A 205 15.61 0.69 8.58
CA PRO A 205 15.94 1.68 9.59
C PRO A 205 17.17 2.51 9.19
N LEU A 206 17.18 3.79 9.61
CA LEU A 206 18.40 4.59 9.57
C LEU A 206 19.35 4.07 10.64
N LEU A 207 20.48 3.50 10.22
CA LEU A 207 21.52 2.98 11.10
C LEU A 207 22.40 4.11 11.65
N GLY A 208 22.47 5.26 10.98
CA GLY A 208 23.28 6.36 11.44
C GLY A 208 23.49 7.44 10.40
N VAL A 209 23.88 8.63 10.89
CA VAL A 209 24.29 9.75 10.06
C VAL A 209 25.78 9.97 10.26
N VAL A 210 26.58 9.74 9.22
CA VAL A 210 28.01 9.99 9.24
C VAL A 210 28.24 11.44 8.78
N PRO A 211 28.80 12.32 9.63
CA PRO A 211 29.07 13.70 9.25
C PRO A 211 30.20 13.78 8.21
N HIS A 212 30.33 14.94 7.54
CA HIS A 212 31.46 15.18 6.67
C HIS A 212 32.72 15.34 7.53
N LEU A 213 33.61 14.36 7.48
CA LEU A 213 34.79 14.32 8.33
C LEU A 213 36.06 14.55 7.53
N SER A 214 36.70 15.70 7.69
CA SER A 214 38.01 15.98 7.10
C SER A 214 39.10 15.19 7.83
N GLY A 215 39.66 14.16 7.18
CA GLY A 215 40.78 13.37 7.70
C GLY A 215 40.42 12.35 8.78
N ALA A 216 39.15 11.93 8.90
CA ALA A 216 38.75 11.00 9.95
C ALA A 216 39.02 9.52 9.66
N SER A 217 39.23 8.78 10.75
CA SER A 217 39.32 7.34 10.79
C SER A 217 37.93 6.68 10.77
N ALA A 218 37.85 5.48 10.22
CA ALA A 218 36.64 4.63 10.28
C ALA A 218 36.15 4.43 11.74
N ASP A 219 37.06 4.51 12.70
CA ASP A 219 36.79 4.50 14.14
C ASP A 219 35.89 5.65 14.61
N ALA A 220 36.03 6.85 14.05
CA ALA A 220 35.15 7.97 14.36
C ALA A 220 33.77 7.78 13.72
N ALA A 221 33.72 7.34 12.46
CA ALA A 221 32.44 7.05 11.80
C ALA A 221 31.68 5.90 12.48
N ALA A 222 32.40 4.90 13.03
CA ALA A 222 31.79 3.78 13.75
C ALA A 222 30.99 4.21 14.99
N THR A 223 31.31 5.35 15.63
CA THR A 223 30.52 5.87 16.76
C THR A 223 29.17 6.47 16.32
N CYS A 224 29.01 6.74 15.03
CA CYS A 224 27.80 7.32 14.46
C CYS A 224 26.80 6.25 13.98
N LEU A 225 27.16 4.96 14.07
CA LEU A 225 26.36 3.83 13.57
C LEU A 225 25.78 3.01 14.72
N ASP A 226 24.51 2.66 14.60
CA ASP A 226 23.79 1.75 15.49
C ASP A 226 24.08 0.29 15.11
N ILE A 227 25.15 -0.24 15.71
CA ILE A 227 25.57 -1.64 15.53
C ILE A 227 24.61 -2.61 16.23
N ASP A 228 23.95 -2.17 17.30
CA ASP A 228 22.98 -2.98 18.04
C ASP A 228 21.76 -3.31 17.16
N ALA A 229 21.31 -2.36 16.33
CA ALA A 229 20.24 -2.59 15.36
C ALA A 229 20.54 -3.73 14.36
N LEU A 230 21.82 -3.95 14.03
CA LEU A 230 22.25 -5.02 13.13
C LEU A 230 22.50 -6.35 13.83
N THR A 231 22.82 -6.34 15.12
CA THR A 231 23.19 -7.55 15.90
C THR A 231 22.03 -8.11 16.72
N HIS A 232 21.04 -7.28 17.08
CA HIS A 232 19.90 -7.65 17.93
C HIS A 232 18.56 -7.11 17.40
N PRO A 233 18.13 -7.44 16.17
CA PRO A 233 16.94 -6.87 15.54
C PRO A 233 15.63 -7.10 16.33
N ALA A 234 15.57 -8.15 17.16
CA ALA A 234 14.39 -8.46 17.99
C ALA A 234 14.33 -7.71 19.34
N GLN A 235 15.45 -7.17 19.85
CA GLN A 235 15.49 -6.50 21.17
C GLN A 235 15.32 -4.98 21.07
N THR A 236 15.56 -4.38 19.90
CA THR A 236 15.36 -2.94 19.64
C THR A 236 13.88 -2.53 19.73
N LEU A 237 12.96 -3.47 19.55
CA LEU A 237 11.52 -3.28 19.83
C LEU A 237 11.20 -3.14 21.33
N SER A 238 12.01 -3.72 22.21
CA SER A 238 11.82 -3.69 23.67
C SER A 238 12.53 -2.53 24.36
N ARG A 239 13.64 -2.00 23.79
CA ARG A 239 14.29 -0.77 24.29
C ARG A 239 13.48 0.50 23.98
N ARG A 240 12.69 0.49 22.90
CA ARG A 240 11.75 1.58 22.55
C ARG A 240 10.67 1.82 23.62
N THR A 241 10.38 0.83 24.47
CA THR A 241 9.41 0.95 25.57
C THR A 241 10.00 1.60 26.82
N HIS A 242 11.32 1.68 26.98
CA HIS A 242 11.95 2.16 28.21
C HIS A 242 12.41 3.64 28.12
N ASP A 243 12.96 4.07 26.98
CA ASP A 243 13.46 5.45 26.84
C ASP A 243 12.35 6.49 26.64
N ILE A 244 11.14 6.07 26.23
CA ILE A 244 9.97 6.94 26.12
C ILE A 244 9.29 7.15 27.49
N MET A 245 9.50 6.25 28.46
CA MET A 245 8.83 6.33 29.78
C MET A 245 9.47 7.31 30.78
N THR A 246 10.67 7.83 30.53
CA THR A 246 11.40 8.61 31.55
C THR A 246 11.25 10.13 31.42
N GLN A 247 10.71 10.66 30.30
CA GLN A 247 10.57 12.11 30.08
C GLN A 247 9.12 12.65 30.09
N THR A 248 8.11 11.82 30.30
CA THR A 248 6.69 12.27 30.26
C THR A 248 5.91 11.89 31.53
N LEU A 249 6.58 11.91 32.69
CA LEU A 249 5.94 11.77 34.01
C LEU A 249 5.94 13.09 34.79
N LEU A 250 5.58 14.21 34.14
CA LEU A 250 5.15 15.44 34.81
C LEU A 250 4.27 16.28 33.86
N ALA A 251 3.09 15.80 33.49
CA ALA A 251 1.92 16.64 33.22
C ALA A 251 0.67 15.80 32.87
N ASN A 252 -0.29 15.87 33.79
CA ASN A 252 -1.74 15.75 33.59
C ASN A 252 -2.34 14.43 33.09
N ALA A 253 -2.94 13.74 34.06
CA ALA A 253 -4.00 12.77 33.90
C ALA A 253 -5.29 13.43 33.39
N ALA A 254 -5.86 12.88 32.32
CA ALA A 254 -7.29 12.61 32.16
C ALA A 254 -7.50 11.80 30.88
N ASP A 255 -8.08 10.61 31.06
CA ASP A 255 -8.80 9.75 30.11
C ASP A 255 -8.27 9.59 28.67
N THR A 256 -7.73 8.41 28.38
CA THR A 256 -7.83 7.78 27.04
C THR A 256 -7.49 6.29 27.14
N GLU A 257 -8.40 5.45 26.66
CA GLU A 257 -8.26 4.00 26.53
C GLU A 257 -7.09 3.57 25.61
N PRO A 258 -6.58 2.33 25.74
CA PRO A 258 -5.34 1.92 25.08
C PRO A 258 -5.51 1.72 23.56
N VAL A 259 -4.67 2.41 22.78
CA VAL A 259 -4.51 2.25 21.32
C VAL A 259 -3.77 0.94 21.01
N GLN A 260 -4.33 0.15 20.09
CA GLN A 260 -3.81 -1.15 19.62
C GLN A 260 -2.61 -0.99 18.64
N PRO A 261 -1.72 -2.00 18.52
CA PRO A 261 -0.53 -1.93 17.65
C PRO A 261 -0.92 -1.87 16.16
N GLY A 262 -0.39 -0.90 15.42
CA GLY A 262 -0.73 -0.61 14.02
C GLY A 262 -0.45 -1.76 13.04
N ALA A 263 -1.42 -2.01 12.15
CA ALA A 263 -1.37 -3.06 11.13
C ALA A 263 -0.23 -2.83 10.12
N THR A 264 0.39 -3.92 9.67
CA THR A 264 1.39 -3.92 8.60
C THR A 264 0.75 -3.42 7.30
N ARG A 265 1.31 -2.39 6.66
CA ARG A 265 0.81 -1.85 5.37
C ARG A 265 0.91 -2.91 4.26
N TRP A 266 -0.10 -3.02 3.41
CA TRP A 266 -0.15 -3.95 2.28
C TRP A 266 0.71 -3.46 1.10
N ARG A 267 1.71 -4.23 0.67
CA ARG A 267 2.43 -3.94 -0.58
C ARG A 267 1.63 -4.48 -1.77
N VAL A 268 1.77 -3.84 -2.93
CA VAL A 268 1.16 -4.32 -4.19
C VAL A 268 1.56 -5.78 -4.46
N ALA A 269 2.81 -6.15 -4.22
CA ALA A 269 3.30 -7.52 -4.41
C ALA A 269 2.60 -8.54 -3.48
N ASP A 270 2.29 -8.17 -2.25
CA ASP A 270 1.58 -9.05 -1.31
C ASP A 270 0.13 -9.28 -1.76
N ILE A 271 -0.48 -8.25 -2.34
CA ILE A 271 -1.83 -8.33 -2.90
C ILE A 271 -1.83 -9.14 -4.21
N VAL A 272 -0.84 -8.96 -5.08
CA VAL A 272 -0.65 -9.81 -6.27
C VAL A 272 -0.50 -11.27 -5.84
N ALA A 273 0.26 -11.56 -4.78
CA ALA A 273 0.38 -12.91 -4.25
C ALA A 273 -0.97 -13.48 -3.78
N LEU A 274 -1.89 -12.65 -3.25
CA LEU A 274 -3.27 -13.10 -2.97
C LEU A 274 -4.05 -13.42 -4.24
N TYR A 275 -3.96 -12.57 -5.27
CA TYR A 275 -4.59 -12.85 -6.56
C TYR A 275 -4.06 -14.15 -7.20
N ASP A 276 -2.78 -14.46 -7.00
CA ASP A 276 -2.11 -15.64 -7.58
C ASP A 276 -2.37 -16.95 -6.82
N LEU A 277 -3.00 -16.88 -5.63
CA LEU A 277 -3.40 -18.09 -4.91
C LEU A 277 -4.35 -18.95 -5.78
N PRO A 278 -4.30 -20.28 -5.62
CA PRO A 278 -5.35 -21.14 -6.17
C PRO A 278 -6.73 -20.64 -5.71
N PHE A 279 -7.70 -20.62 -6.63
CA PHE A 279 -8.98 -19.94 -6.41
C PHE A 279 -9.66 -20.38 -5.11
N ASN A 280 -9.69 -21.69 -4.86
CA ASN A 280 -10.30 -22.27 -3.66
C ASN A 280 -9.60 -21.83 -2.37
N ASP A 281 -8.27 -21.69 -2.38
CA ASP A 281 -7.49 -21.29 -1.20
C ASP A 281 -7.72 -19.80 -0.87
N LEU A 282 -7.78 -18.95 -1.90
CA LEU A 282 -8.14 -17.54 -1.73
C LEU A 282 -9.56 -17.41 -1.15
N MET A 283 -10.51 -18.12 -1.74
CA MET A 283 -11.91 -18.09 -1.31
C MET A 283 -12.07 -18.59 0.12
N PHE A 284 -11.37 -19.67 0.48
CA PHE A 284 -11.39 -20.19 1.85
C PHE A 284 -10.84 -19.16 2.85
N ARG A 285 -9.70 -18.54 2.53
CA ARG A 285 -9.11 -17.49 3.37
C ARG A 285 -10.03 -16.28 3.53
N ALA A 286 -10.67 -15.83 2.45
CA ALA A 286 -11.58 -14.70 2.50
C ALA A 286 -12.83 -15.00 3.36
N GLN A 287 -13.37 -16.22 3.28
CA GLN A 287 -14.46 -16.66 4.16
C GLN A 287 -14.07 -16.70 5.63
N GLN A 288 -12.86 -17.16 5.95
CA GLN A 288 -12.35 -17.17 7.32
C GLN A 288 -12.31 -15.75 7.87
N VAL A 289 -11.67 -14.83 7.14
CA VAL A 289 -11.58 -13.41 7.54
C VAL A 289 -12.98 -12.79 7.66
N HIS A 290 -13.90 -13.08 6.73
CA HIS A 290 -15.25 -12.54 6.78
C HIS A 290 -16.01 -12.99 8.05
N ARG A 291 -15.94 -14.29 8.38
CA ARG A 291 -16.59 -14.87 9.58
C ARG A 291 -15.99 -14.40 10.90
N GLU A 292 -14.72 -14.01 10.88
CA GLU A 292 -14.05 -13.44 12.06
C GLU A 292 -14.56 -12.03 12.39
N HIS A 293 -15.08 -11.29 11.41
CA HIS A 293 -15.39 -9.86 11.55
C HIS A 293 -16.87 -9.52 11.35
N PHE A 294 -17.66 -10.40 10.72
CA PHE A 294 -19.06 -10.16 10.39
C PHE A 294 -19.92 -11.40 10.62
N ASP A 295 -21.23 -11.18 10.78
CA ASP A 295 -22.22 -12.24 10.55
C ASP A 295 -22.19 -12.60 9.06
N ALA A 296 -21.62 -13.76 8.75
CA ALA A 296 -21.42 -14.21 7.38
C ALA A 296 -22.70 -14.44 6.58
N ASN A 297 -23.87 -14.41 7.21
CA ASN A 297 -25.16 -14.52 6.55
C ASN A 297 -26.02 -13.26 6.74
N ALA A 298 -25.39 -12.09 6.95
CA ALA A 298 -26.05 -10.80 6.95
C ALA A 298 -25.64 -9.97 5.71
N MET A 299 -26.58 -9.20 5.18
CA MET A 299 -26.39 -8.32 4.01
C MET A 299 -26.92 -6.93 4.30
N GLN A 300 -26.06 -5.93 4.12
CA GLN A 300 -26.45 -4.52 4.13
C GLN A 300 -27.14 -4.14 2.81
N LEU A 301 -28.32 -3.51 2.90
CA LEU A 301 -29.05 -2.98 1.75
C LEU A 301 -28.93 -1.46 1.68
N SER A 302 -28.26 -0.96 0.64
CA SER A 302 -28.20 0.48 0.34
C SER A 302 -29.01 0.79 -0.92
N THR A 303 -29.75 1.90 -0.96
CA THR A 303 -30.39 2.38 -2.19
C THR A 303 -29.69 3.64 -2.67
N LEU A 304 -29.51 3.79 -3.98
CA LEU A 304 -28.86 4.95 -4.60
C LEU A 304 -29.84 5.68 -5.50
N LEU A 305 -29.90 7.00 -5.38
CA LEU A 305 -30.68 7.87 -6.25
C LEU A 305 -29.80 8.94 -6.87
N SER A 306 -29.91 9.13 -8.18
CA SER A 306 -29.30 10.29 -8.85
C SER A 306 -30.16 11.53 -8.62
N ILE A 307 -29.73 12.42 -7.73
CA ILE A 307 -30.43 13.67 -7.42
C ILE A 307 -30.15 14.77 -8.44
N LYS A 308 -29.10 14.63 -9.25
CA LYS A 308 -28.81 15.44 -10.44
C LYS A 308 -28.10 14.56 -11.45
N THR A 309 -28.70 14.37 -12.63
CA THR A 309 -28.22 13.46 -13.67
C THR A 309 -27.63 14.22 -14.87
N GLY A 310 -26.64 13.63 -15.52
CA GLY A 310 -26.08 14.09 -16.80
C GLY A 310 -25.34 15.43 -16.74
N GLY A 311 -24.71 15.86 -17.84
CA GLY A 311 -23.99 17.15 -17.91
C GLY A 311 -22.89 17.31 -16.86
N CYS A 312 -22.12 16.25 -16.60
CA CYS A 312 -20.95 16.29 -15.74
C CYS A 312 -19.74 16.82 -16.51
N GLU A 313 -18.99 17.73 -15.92
CA GLU A 313 -17.80 18.37 -16.53
C GLU A 313 -16.60 17.41 -16.65
N GLU A 314 -16.63 16.29 -15.93
CA GLU A 314 -15.56 15.28 -15.90
C GLU A 314 -15.56 14.37 -17.12
N ASP A 315 -14.38 13.90 -17.54
CA ASP A 315 -14.17 13.12 -18.76
C ASP A 315 -14.04 11.60 -18.54
N CYS A 316 -14.52 11.07 -17.41
CA CYS A 316 -14.35 9.65 -17.07
C CYS A 316 -14.76 8.73 -18.23
N ALA A 317 -13.83 7.91 -18.72
CA ALA A 317 -14.00 7.06 -19.89
C ALA A 317 -15.11 6.00 -19.75
N TYR A 318 -15.51 5.66 -18.52
CA TYR A 318 -16.60 4.72 -18.23
C TYR A 318 -17.97 5.39 -18.02
N CYS A 319 -18.01 6.71 -17.81
CA CYS A 319 -19.19 7.34 -17.21
C CYS A 319 -20.18 7.84 -18.26
N PRO A 320 -21.43 7.33 -18.27
CA PRO A 320 -22.43 7.77 -19.24
C PRO A 320 -22.98 9.17 -18.95
N GLN A 321 -22.63 9.78 -17.82
CA GLN A 321 -23.09 11.13 -17.46
C GLN A 321 -22.10 12.24 -17.84
N SER A 322 -20.93 11.87 -18.38
CA SER A 322 -19.92 12.81 -18.84
C SER A 322 -20.44 13.63 -20.03
N SER A 323 -20.24 14.95 -20.00
CA SER A 323 -20.58 15.80 -21.15
C SER A 323 -19.61 15.64 -22.33
N HIS A 324 -18.55 14.84 -22.18
CA HIS A 324 -17.57 14.58 -23.25
C HIS A 324 -18.01 13.44 -24.17
N HIS A 325 -19.03 12.66 -23.79
CA HIS A 325 -19.45 11.44 -24.48
C HIS A 325 -20.93 11.53 -24.90
N ASP A 326 -21.27 10.99 -26.07
CA ASP A 326 -22.65 10.95 -26.55
C ASP A 326 -23.31 9.60 -26.22
N THR A 327 -23.92 9.54 -25.04
CA THR A 327 -24.49 8.31 -24.47
C THR A 327 -26.02 8.30 -24.43
N GLY A 328 -26.66 9.38 -24.89
CA GLY A 328 -28.10 9.58 -24.80
C GLY A 328 -28.63 9.91 -23.40
N VAL A 329 -27.77 10.21 -22.42
CA VAL A 329 -28.20 10.63 -21.07
C VAL A 329 -28.46 12.15 -21.04
N ASP A 330 -29.73 12.52 -20.88
CA ASP A 330 -30.14 13.92 -20.74
C ASP A 330 -29.76 14.53 -19.39
N ALA A 331 -29.33 15.80 -19.41
CA ALA A 331 -29.03 16.56 -18.21
C ALA A 331 -30.32 16.99 -17.49
N SER A 332 -30.42 16.64 -16.21
CA SER A 332 -31.52 17.08 -15.34
C SER A 332 -31.08 18.22 -14.41
N LYS A 333 -32.06 18.97 -13.90
CA LYS A 333 -31.84 19.84 -12.74
C LYS A 333 -31.70 18.99 -11.48
N LEU A 334 -31.18 19.62 -10.42
CA LEU A 334 -31.24 19.06 -9.07
C LEU A 334 -32.70 18.80 -8.70
N MET A 335 -33.00 17.62 -8.17
CA MET A 335 -34.33 17.24 -7.71
C MET A 335 -34.78 18.11 -6.53
N GLU A 336 -36.09 18.31 -6.41
CA GLU A 336 -36.70 18.95 -5.25
C GLU A 336 -36.55 18.06 -4.01
N VAL A 337 -36.33 18.68 -2.84
CA VAL A 337 -36.10 17.99 -1.57
C VAL A 337 -37.23 16.99 -1.27
N GLU A 338 -38.50 17.40 -1.45
CA GLU A 338 -39.67 16.54 -1.22
C GLU A 338 -39.65 15.27 -2.07
N ALA A 339 -39.20 15.35 -3.33
CA ALA A 339 -39.12 14.21 -4.22
C ALA A 339 -38.04 13.21 -3.75
N VAL A 340 -36.90 13.73 -3.27
CA VAL A 340 -35.82 12.91 -2.71
C VAL A 340 -36.28 12.22 -1.41
N LEU A 341 -36.94 12.96 -0.52
CA LEU A 341 -37.48 12.41 0.73
C LEU A 341 -38.57 11.35 0.48
N LYS A 342 -39.41 11.53 -0.54
CA LYS A 342 -40.38 10.51 -0.96
C LYS A 342 -39.68 9.22 -1.42
N ALA A 343 -38.61 9.34 -2.20
CA ALA A 343 -37.83 8.19 -2.65
C ALA A 343 -37.11 7.50 -1.47
N ALA A 344 -36.54 8.26 -0.54
CA ALA A 344 -35.91 7.73 0.67
C ALA A 344 -36.91 6.95 1.55
N SER A 345 -38.12 7.49 1.74
CA SER A 345 -39.19 6.82 2.47
C SER A 345 -39.59 5.48 1.80
N ALA A 346 -39.69 5.46 0.47
CA ALA A 346 -39.95 4.22 -0.28
C ALA A 346 -38.80 3.21 -0.14
N ALA A 347 -37.54 3.66 -0.18
CA ALA A 347 -36.38 2.80 0.04
C ALA A 347 -36.38 2.17 1.44
N LYS A 348 -36.68 2.96 2.47
CA LYS A 348 -36.84 2.47 3.85
C LYS A 348 -37.93 1.41 3.96
N ALA A 349 -39.10 1.67 3.38
CA ALA A 349 -40.22 0.72 3.37
C ALA A 349 -39.86 -0.60 2.69
N ASN A 350 -38.91 -0.58 1.75
CA ASN A 350 -38.39 -1.75 1.06
C ASN A 350 -37.19 -2.41 1.78
N GLY A 351 -36.81 -1.94 2.97
CA GLY A 351 -35.78 -2.54 3.82
C GLY A 351 -34.36 -1.99 3.64
N ALA A 352 -34.18 -0.88 2.94
CA ALA A 352 -32.88 -0.20 2.89
C ALA A 352 -32.49 0.34 4.27
N THR A 353 -31.24 0.15 4.67
CA THR A 353 -30.66 0.73 5.89
C THR A 353 -29.91 2.03 5.61
N ARG A 354 -29.45 2.21 4.36
CA ARG A 354 -28.73 3.40 3.88
C ARG A 354 -29.35 3.97 2.62
N PHE A 355 -29.45 5.29 2.56
CA PHE A 355 -29.89 6.02 1.37
C PHE A 355 -28.77 6.91 0.83
N CYS A 356 -28.32 6.60 -0.39
CA CYS A 356 -27.25 7.27 -1.09
C CYS A 356 -27.80 8.23 -2.14
N MET A 357 -27.28 9.45 -2.20
CA MET A 357 -27.68 10.47 -3.18
C MET A 357 -26.47 10.90 -4.02
N GLY A 358 -26.55 10.73 -5.34
CA GLY A 358 -25.49 11.07 -6.27
C GLY A 358 -25.81 12.27 -7.14
N ALA A 359 -24.82 13.13 -7.38
CA ALA A 359 -24.94 14.25 -8.30
C ALA A 359 -23.82 14.23 -9.35
N ALA A 360 -24.20 14.45 -10.61
CA ALA A 360 -23.29 14.54 -11.74
C ALA A 360 -22.56 15.90 -11.78
N TRP A 361 -21.69 16.14 -10.80
CA TRP A 361 -20.86 17.34 -10.70
C TRP A 361 -19.39 17.00 -10.48
N ARG A 362 -18.52 17.91 -10.90
CA ARG A 362 -17.13 17.96 -10.47
C ARG A 362 -17.01 18.27 -8.98
N ASN A 363 -17.75 19.29 -8.55
CA ASN A 363 -17.84 19.76 -7.17
C ASN A 363 -19.19 20.46 -6.94
N PRO A 364 -19.74 20.44 -5.72
CA PRO A 364 -20.91 21.25 -5.42
C PRO A 364 -20.54 22.74 -5.42
N LYS A 365 -21.54 23.58 -5.69
CA LYS A 365 -21.44 25.04 -5.63
C LYS A 365 -22.25 25.52 -4.43
N GLU A 366 -21.91 26.69 -3.88
CA GLU A 366 -22.58 27.27 -2.70
C GLU A 366 -24.11 27.20 -2.75
N ARG A 367 -24.68 27.62 -3.89
CA ARG A 367 -26.14 27.61 -4.14
C ARG A 367 -26.79 26.21 -4.06
N HIS A 368 -26.02 25.13 -4.13
CA HIS A 368 -26.51 23.75 -4.04
C HIS A 368 -26.52 23.25 -2.59
N LEU A 369 -25.78 23.87 -1.66
CA LEU A 369 -25.56 23.33 -0.32
C LEU A 369 -26.83 23.30 0.53
N GLU A 370 -27.61 24.38 0.57
CA GLU A 370 -28.84 24.41 1.40
C GLU A 370 -29.87 23.32 1.02
N PRO A 371 -30.24 23.15 -0.27
CA PRO A 371 -31.09 22.02 -0.67
C PRO A 371 -30.51 20.66 -0.26
N ILE A 372 -29.19 20.48 -0.40
CA ILE A 372 -28.51 19.22 -0.02
C ILE A 372 -28.57 18.98 1.49
N LYS A 373 -28.29 19.99 2.30
CA LYS A 373 -28.39 19.90 3.76
C LYS A 373 -29.82 19.58 4.19
N ALA A 374 -30.83 20.12 3.51
CA ALA A 374 -32.23 19.76 3.77
C ALA A 374 -32.54 18.29 3.43
N MET A 375 -32.00 17.77 2.32
CA MET A 375 -32.12 16.33 1.98
C MET A 375 -31.46 15.45 3.05
N ILE A 376 -30.25 15.79 3.48
CA ILE A 376 -29.52 15.04 4.51
C ILE A 376 -30.32 14.98 5.81
N ARG A 377 -30.77 16.14 6.33
CA ARG A 377 -31.58 16.20 7.56
C ARG A 377 -32.84 15.35 7.45
N GLY A 378 -33.59 15.49 6.35
CA GLY A 378 -34.83 14.73 6.18
C GLY A 378 -34.61 13.22 6.07
N VAL A 379 -33.55 12.76 5.39
CA VAL A 379 -33.19 11.33 5.34
C VAL A 379 -32.74 10.82 6.72
N LYS A 380 -31.96 11.62 7.45
CA LYS A 380 -31.50 11.29 8.81
C LYS A 380 -32.66 11.17 9.80
N GLU A 381 -33.62 12.09 9.73
CA GLU A 381 -34.86 12.06 10.54
C GLU A 381 -35.70 10.80 10.27
N MET A 382 -35.62 10.23 9.07
CA MET A 382 -36.25 8.94 8.77
C MET A 382 -35.52 7.75 9.41
N GLY A 383 -34.37 7.94 10.06
CA GLY A 383 -33.59 6.86 10.68
C GLY A 383 -32.86 5.98 9.67
N LEU A 384 -32.60 6.49 8.46
CA LEU A 384 -31.69 5.88 7.49
C LEU A 384 -30.29 6.46 7.68
N GLU A 385 -29.26 5.67 7.39
CA GLU A 385 -27.92 6.23 7.18
C GLU A 385 -27.93 7.12 5.93
N THR A 386 -27.36 8.31 6.05
CA THR A 386 -27.27 9.28 4.95
C THR A 386 -25.94 9.12 4.21
N CYS A 387 -25.99 9.05 2.89
CA CYS A 387 -24.77 8.94 2.08
C CYS A 387 -24.85 9.83 0.84
N MET A 388 -23.75 10.46 0.43
CA MET A 388 -23.73 11.28 -0.78
C MET A 388 -22.45 11.12 -1.60
N THR A 389 -22.56 11.34 -2.92
CA THR A 389 -21.43 11.57 -3.82
C THR A 389 -21.68 12.81 -4.67
N LEU A 390 -20.96 13.90 -4.36
CA LEU A 390 -21.16 15.21 -4.99
C LEU A 390 -19.92 15.71 -5.74
N GLY A 391 -18.89 14.88 -5.86
CA GLY A 391 -17.60 15.23 -6.46
C GLY A 391 -16.54 15.57 -5.41
N MET A 392 -15.68 16.53 -5.71
CA MET A 392 -14.62 17.02 -4.80
C MET A 392 -15.18 18.09 -3.88
N LEU A 393 -15.00 17.91 -2.57
CA LEU A 393 -15.39 18.89 -1.55
C LEU A 393 -14.19 19.72 -1.12
N ASP A 394 -14.44 20.97 -0.75
CA ASP A 394 -13.54 21.71 0.12
C ASP A 394 -13.83 21.41 1.61
N THR A 395 -12.95 21.89 2.49
CA THR A 395 -13.05 21.66 3.94
C THR A 395 -14.34 22.24 4.54
N GLN A 396 -14.78 23.42 4.09
CA GLN A 396 -15.98 24.06 4.62
C GLN A 396 -17.21 23.23 4.24
N GLN A 397 -17.30 22.80 2.99
CA GLN A 397 -18.39 21.96 2.49
C GLN A 397 -18.45 20.63 3.25
N ALA A 398 -17.30 20.00 3.53
CA ALA A 398 -17.27 18.75 4.30
C ALA A 398 -17.87 18.92 5.70
N HIS A 399 -17.47 19.97 6.44
CA HIS A 399 -18.05 20.27 7.76
C HIS A 399 -19.53 20.62 7.69
N GLU A 400 -19.96 21.42 6.71
CA GLU A 400 -21.37 21.78 6.55
C GLU A 400 -22.27 20.57 6.28
N LEU A 401 -21.78 19.57 5.55
CA LEU A 401 -22.50 18.32 5.31
C LEU A 401 -22.50 17.42 6.55
N ALA A 402 -21.39 17.37 7.30
CA ALA A 402 -21.31 16.67 8.58
C ALA A 402 -22.33 17.24 9.58
N ASP A 403 -22.38 18.57 9.73
CA ASP A 403 -23.31 19.29 10.60
C ASP A 403 -24.79 19.06 10.21
N ALA A 404 -25.06 18.83 8.92
CA ALA A 404 -26.40 18.47 8.46
C ALA A 404 -26.79 17.01 8.80
N GLY A 405 -25.83 16.18 9.22
CA GLY A 405 -26.02 14.79 9.59
C GLY A 405 -25.64 13.80 8.50
N LEU A 406 -24.64 14.10 7.67
CA LEU A 406 -24.14 13.17 6.65
C LEU A 406 -23.28 12.07 7.28
N ASP A 407 -23.71 10.81 7.15
CA ASP A 407 -23.00 9.67 7.75
C ASP A 407 -21.86 9.15 6.89
N TYR A 408 -22.04 9.15 5.56
CA TYR A 408 -21.07 8.64 4.59
C TYR A 408 -20.87 9.58 3.41
N TYR A 409 -19.63 9.68 2.94
CA TYR A 409 -19.33 10.32 1.67
C TYR A 409 -18.67 9.33 0.71
N ASN A 410 -19.22 9.20 -0.49
CA ASN A 410 -18.65 8.36 -1.54
C ASN A 410 -17.68 9.14 -2.44
N HIS A 411 -16.44 8.65 -2.54
CA HIS A 411 -15.40 9.25 -3.37
C HIS A 411 -14.36 8.18 -3.77
N ASN A 412 -14.62 7.45 -4.85
CA ASN A 412 -13.81 6.29 -5.27
C ASN A 412 -12.36 6.65 -5.66
N LEU A 413 -11.47 5.69 -5.80
CA LEU A 413 -10.19 5.91 -6.50
C LEU A 413 -10.23 5.38 -7.94
N ASP A 414 -11.29 4.63 -8.26
CA ASP A 414 -11.60 4.03 -9.57
C ASP A 414 -10.61 2.93 -9.98
N THR A 415 -9.31 3.19 -9.97
CA THR A 415 -8.22 2.26 -10.33
C THR A 415 -6.90 2.62 -9.61
N SER A 416 -5.78 2.02 -10.00
CA SER A 416 -4.45 2.35 -9.47
C SER A 416 -3.96 3.73 -9.93
N PRO A 417 -3.04 4.38 -9.18
CA PRO A 417 -2.47 5.67 -9.56
C PRO A 417 -1.84 5.68 -10.97
N GLU A 418 -1.17 4.60 -11.35
CA GLU A 418 -0.47 4.46 -12.63
C GLU A 418 -1.41 4.26 -13.83
N PHE A 419 -2.63 3.74 -13.63
CA PHE A 419 -3.62 3.54 -14.69
C PHE A 419 -4.63 4.69 -14.78
N TYR A 420 -4.78 5.49 -13.71
CA TYR A 420 -5.82 6.50 -13.58
C TYR A 420 -5.87 7.50 -14.75
N GLY A 421 -4.71 7.97 -15.21
CA GLY A 421 -4.60 8.95 -16.30
C GLY A 421 -5.06 8.44 -17.67
N GLN A 422 -5.24 7.13 -17.84
CA GLN A 422 -5.81 6.54 -19.06
C GLN A 422 -7.34 6.57 -19.05
N ILE A 423 -7.95 6.71 -17.88
CA ILE A 423 -9.40 6.64 -17.68
C ILE A 423 -10.00 8.02 -17.42
N ILE A 424 -9.29 8.89 -16.70
CA ILE A 424 -9.74 10.23 -16.29
C ILE A 424 -8.57 11.21 -16.43
N SER A 425 -8.79 12.33 -17.11
CA SER A 425 -7.77 13.37 -17.28
C SER A 425 -8.18 14.73 -16.70
N THR A 426 -9.49 14.97 -16.48
CA THR A 426 -9.97 16.25 -15.95
C THR A 426 -9.59 16.48 -14.49
N ARG A 427 -9.17 15.45 -13.75
CA ARG A 427 -8.76 15.52 -12.33
C ARG A 427 -7.59 14.60 -12.08
N THR A 428 -6.79 14.89 -11.06
CA THR A 428 -5.66 14.05 -10.65
C THR A 428 -6.09 12.99 -9.64
N TYR A 429 -5.24 11.97 -9.45
CA TYR A 429 -5.43 10.99 -8.38
C TYR A 429 -5.34 11.64 -6.99
N GLN A 430 -4.44 12.61 -6.83
CA GLN A 430 -4.25 13.31 -5.57
C GLN A 430 -5.48 14.13 -5.17
N ASP A 431 -6.18 14.75 -6.12
CA ASP A 431 -7.42 15.48 -5.84
C ASP A 431 -8.47 14.59 -5.14
N ARG A 432 -8.48 13.29 -5.47
CA ARG A 432 -9.36 12.29 -4.86
C ARG A 432 -8.94 12.01 -3.42
N LEU A 433 -7.63 11.80 -3.20
CA LEU A 433 -7.06 11.55 -1.87
C LEU A 433 -7.28 12.75 -0.94
N ASP A 434 -7.06 13.97 -1.42
CA ASP A 434 -7.28 15.20 -0.64
C ASP A 434 -8.75 15.35 -0.25
N THR A 435 -9.68 14.98 -1.13
CA THR A 435 -11.11 14.99 -0.80
C THR A 435 -11.45 13.97 0.29
N LEU A 436 -10.87 12.76 0.21
CA LEU A 436 -11.04 11.73 1.22
C LEU A 436 -10.51 12.16 2.60
N GLU A 437 -9.38 12.86 2.63
CA GLU A 437 -8.82 13.45 3.84
C GLU A 437 -9.77 14.51 4.44
N ARG A 438 -10.27 15.45 3.63
CA ARG A 438 -11.23 16.48 4.09
C ARG A 438 -12.53 15.88 4.65
N VAL A 439 -13.05 14.84 4.01
CA VAL A 439 -14.24 14.11 4.47
C VAL A 439 -13.98 13.46 5.84
N ARG A 440 -12.81 12.83 5.99
CA ARG A 440 -12.41 12.17 7.22
C ARG A 440 -12.20 13.18 8.35
N ASP A 441 -11.53 14.29 8.08
CA ASP A 441 -11.30 15.37 9.05
C ASP A 441 -12.61 16.01 9.54
N ALA A 442 -13.65 16.01 8.68
CA ALA A 442 -14.99 16.43 9.06
C ALA A 442 -15.77 15.39 9.89
N GLY A 443 -15.22 14.21 10.13
CA GLY A 443 -15.85 13.14 10.91
C GLY A 443 -16.91 12.34 10.14
N ILE A 444 -16.90 12.38 8.80
CA ILE A 444 -17.81 11.62 7.96
C ILE A 444 -17.15 10.29 7.57
N ASN A 445 -17.90 9.18 7.63
CA ASN A 445 -17.37 7.88 7.23
C ASN A 445 -17.05 7.83 5.72
N VAL A 446 -16.02 7.07 5.36
CA VAL A 446 -15.53 7.03 3.99
C VAL A 446 -16.10 5.84 3.24
N CYS A 447 -16.72 6.10 2.09
CA CYS A 447 -17.13 5.09 1.12
C CYS A 447 -16.25 5.21 -0.14
N CYS A 448 -15.23 4.37 -0.28
CA CYS A 448 -14.25 4.51 -1.36
C CYS A 448 -13.85 3.16 -1.92
N GLY A 449 -13.95 3.01 -3.23
CA GLY A 449 -13.57 1.79 -3.94
C GLY A 449 -13.18 2.05 -5.39
N GLY A 450 -13.55 1.15 -6.31
CA GLY A 450 -13.20 1.32 -7.72
C GLY A 450 -14.00 0.46 -8.69
N ILE A 451 -13.52 0.40 -9.92
CA ILE A 451 -14.13 -0.30 -11.05
C ILE A 451 -13.14 -1.33 -11.59
N VAL A 452 -13.64 -2.52 -11.90
CA VAL A 452 -12.86 -3.66 -12.41
C VAL A 452 -13.31 -3.95 -13.84
N GLY A 453 -12.37 -4.23 -14.74
CA GLY A 453 -12.66 -4.55 -16.13
C GLY A 453 -12.63 -3.35 -17.09
N MET A 454 -11.92 -2.28 -16.74
CA MET A 454 -11.66 -1.10 -17.59
C MET A 454 -10.49 -1.30 -18.58
N GLY A 455 -9.96 -2.53 -18.67
CA GLY A 455 -8.73 -2.85 -19.40
C GLY A 455 -7.49 -2.88 -18.51
N GLU A 456 -7.63 -2.69 -17.20
CA GLU A 456 -6.53 -2.76 -16.27
C GLU A 456 -6.01 -4.20 -16.09
N SER A 457 -4.71 -4.31 -15.81
CA SER A 457 -4.04 -5.55 -15.44
C SER A 457 -4.34 -5.96 -13.99
N ARG A 458 -4.06 -7.22 -13.66
CA ARG A 458 -4.14 -7.72 -12.27
C ARG A 458 -3.25 -6.91 -11.31
N ARG A 459 -2.09 -6.45 -11.77
CA ARG A 459 -1.18 -5.61 -10.97
C ARG A 459 -1.82 -4.26 -10.65
N GLU A 460 -2.50 -3.64 -11.61
CA GLU A 460 -3.21 -2.37 -11.41
C GLU A 460 -4.42 -2.56 -10.47
N ARG A 461 -5.16 -3.67 -10.58
CA ARG A 461 -6.19 -4.01 -9.56
C ARG A 461 -5.58 -4.15 -8.17
N ALA A 462 -4.43 -4.81 -8.05
CA ALA A 462 -3.70 -4.90 -6.80
C ALA A 462 -3.23 -3.53 -6.29
N GLY A 463 -2.83 -2.62 -7.19
CA GLY A 463 -2.51 -1.22 -6.89
C GLY A 463 -3.69 -0.45 -6.28
N LEU A 464 -4.89 -0.58 -6.85
CA LEU A 464 -6.12 -0.01 -6.27
C LEU A 464 -6.37 -0.55 -4.84
N ILE A 465 -6.35 -1.88 -4.66
CA ILE A 465 -6.61 -2.47 -3.33
C ILE A 465 -5.53 -2.05 -2.33
N ALA A 466 -4.26 -1.99 -2.75
CA ALA A 466 -3.16 -1.53 -1.91
C ALA A 466 -3.39 -0.09 -1.45
N GLN A 467 -3.84 0.79 -2.35
CA GLN A 467 -4.12 2.16 -1.99
C GLN A 467 -5.26 2.26 -0.97
N LEU A 468 -6.38 1.58 -1.23
CA LEU A 468 -7.56 1.58 -0.34
C LEU A 468 -7.21 1.03 1.05
N ALA A 469 -6.56 -0.13 1.11
CA ALA A 469 -6.22 -0.81 2.36
C ALA A 469 -5.18 -0.07 3.21
N ASN A 470 -4.44 0.87 2.61
CA ASN A 470 -3.39 1.64 3.28
C ASN A 470 -3.77 3.11 3.54
N LEU A 471 -5.03 3.49 3.27
CA LEU A 471 -5.60 4.70 3.85
C LEU A 471 -5.71 4.51 5.38
N GLU A 472 -5.59 5.58 6.15
CA GLU A 472 -5.63 5.53 7.62
C GLU A 472 -6.78 6.41 8.17
N PRO A 473 -7.82 5.81 8.77
CA PRO A 473 -8.21 4.40 8.60
C PRO A 473 -8.61 4.10 7.14
N TYR A 474 -8.57 2.83 6.75
CA TYR A 474 -9.10 2.41 5.45
C TYR A 474 -10.62 2.64 5.38
N PRO A 475 -11.22 2.69 4.19
CA PRO A 475 -12.64 3.03 4.03
C PRO A 475 -13.57 2.08 4.80
N ASP A 476 -14.57 2.65 5.46
CA ASP A 476 -15.64 1.92 6.15
C ASP A 476 -16.49 1.09 5.17
N SER A 477 -16.66 1.60 3.96
CA SER A 477 -17.33 0.88 2.86
C SER A 477 -16.49 0.93 1.59
N VAL A 478 -16.31 -0.24 0.98
CA VAL A 478 -15.47 -0.43 -0.21
C VAL A 478 -16.35 -0.97 -1.34
N PRO A 479 -16.90 -0.10 -2.20
CA PRO A 479 -17.64 -0.53 -3.38
C PRO A 479 -16.71 -1.05 -4.48
N ILE A 480 -16.94 -2.29 -4.91
CA ILE A 480 -16.26 -2.88 -6.07
C ILE A 480 -17.28 -3.03 -7.19
N ASN A 481 -17.10 -2.21 -8.23
CA ASN A 481 -17.98 -2.17 -9.39
C ASN A 481 -17.38 -3.03 -10.51
N ASN A 482 -18.22 -3.80 -11.20
CA ASN A 482 -17.86 -4.34 -12.50
C ASN A 482 -18.14 -3.27 -13.57
N LEU A 483 -17.28 -3.13 -14.57
CA LEU A 483 -17.49 -2.17 -15.65
C LEU A 483 -18.82 -2.46 -16.34
N VAL A 484 -19.71 -1.46 -16.35
CA VAL A 484 -20.90 -1.46 -17.19
C VAL A 484 -20.54 -0.70 -18.46
N GLN A 485 -20.34 -1.43 -19.56
CA GLN A 485 -20.10 -0.82 -20.86
C GLN A 485 -21.37 -0.12 -21.34
N VAL A 486 -21.27 1.18 -21.62
CA VAL A 486 -22.40 1.98 -22.12
C VAL A 486 -22.05 2.53 -23.49
N HIS A 487 -23.02 2.44 -24.41
CA HIS A 487 -22.86 2.95 -25.76
C HIS A 487 -22.43 4.43 -25.76
N GLY A 488 -21.44 4.75 -26.58
CA GLY A 488 -20.89 6.09 -26.73
C GLY A 488 -19.80 6.46 -25.73
N THR A 489 -19.54 5.63 -24.71
CA THR A 489 -18.39 5.82 -23.81
C THR A 489 -17.11 5.25 -24.44
N PRO A 490 -15.92 5.83 -24.18
CA PRO A 490 -14.66 5.30 -24.72
C PRO A 490 -14.32 3.85 -24.33
N LEU A 491 -14.94 3.33 -23.25
CA LEU A 491 -14.75 1.95 -22.81
C LEU A 491 -15.81 0.98 -23.38
N GLU A 492 -16.66 1.42 -24.30
CA GLU A 492 -17.49 0.52 -25.09
C GLU A 492 -16.62 -0.42 -25.94
N GLY A 493 -16.89 -1.72 -25.88
CA GLY A 493 -16.19 -2.74 -26.66
C GLY A 493 -14.87 -3.22 -26.07
N VAL A 494 -14.50 -2.77 -24.86
CA VAL A 494 -13.39 -3.38 -24.12
C VAL A 494 -13.71 -4.84 -23.79
N ASP A 495 -12.68 -5.70 -23.74
CA ASP A 495 -12.87 -7.10 -23.42
C ASP A 495 -13.53 -7.27 -22.04
N ALA A 496 -14.50 -8.19 -21.96
CA ALA A 496 -15.14 -8.52 -20.70
C ALA A 496 -14.14 -9.16 -19.73
N LEU A 497 -14.18 -8.72 -18.47
CA LEU A 497 -13.37 -9.32 -17.40
C LEU A 497 -13.84 -10.75 -17.13
N ASP A 498 -12.88 -11.66 -16.92
CA ASP A 498 -13.18 -13.01 -16.41
C ASP A 498 -13.96 -12.89 -15.08
N PRO A 499 -15.17 -13.49 -14.98
CA PRO A 499 -15.95 -13.50 -13.73
C PRO A 499 -15.15 -13.95 -12.50
N PHE A 500 -14.20 -14.88 -12.66
CA PHE A 500 -13.37 -15.32 -11.54
C PHE A 500 -12.35 -14.27 -11.10
N GLU A 501 -11.86 -13.41 -11.99
CA GLU A 501 -11.03 -12.26 -11.61
C GLU A 501 -11.83 -11.26 -10.79
N PHE A 502 -13.11 -11.07 -11.10
CA PHE A 502 -13.99 -10.21 -10.31
C PHE A 502 -14.18 -10.78 -8.89
N VAL A 503 -14.49 -12.08 -8.77
CA VAL A 503 -14.62 -12.75 -7.46
C VAL A 503 -13.31 -12.70 -6.67
N ARG A 504 -12.16 -12.89 -7.32
CA ARG A 504 -10.84 -12.72 -6.68
C ARG A 504 -10.67 -11.32 -6.11
N THR A 505 -11.10 -10.29 -6.85
CA THR A 505 -11.01 -8.89 -6.39
C THR A 505 -11.81 -8.67 -5.10
N ILE A 506 -13.02 -9.23 -5.00
CA ILE A 506 -13.84 -9.20 -3.78
C ILE A 506 -13.13 -9.91 -2.62
N ALA A 507 -12.62 -11.13 -2.86
CA ALA A 507 -11.95 -11.93 -1.84
C ALA A 507 -10.70 -11.23 -1.29
N VAL A 508 -9.90 -10.64 -2.19
CA VAL A 508 -8.71 -9.87 -1.85
C VAL A 508 -9.10 -8.63 -1.04
N ALA A 509 -10.12 -7.87 -1.45
CA ALA A 509 -10.61 -6.71 -0.71
C ALA A 509 -11.05 -7.07 0.73
N ARG A 510 -11.76 -8.20 0.89
CA ARG A 510 -12.13 -8.72 2.21
C ARG A 510 -10.91 -9.04 3.08
N ILE A 511 -9.91 -9.72 2.53
CA ILE A 511 -8.70 -10.10 3.28
C ILE A 511 -7.90 -8.87 3.71
N THR A 512 -7.77 -7.87 2.83
CA THR A 512 -6.92 -6.70 3.09
C THR A 512 -7.61 -5.65 3.95
N MET A 513 -8.95 -5.58 3.92
CA MET A 513 -9.76 -4.66 4.71
C MET A 513 -10.83 -5.42 5.53
N PRO A 514 -10.41 -6.16 6.59
CA PRO A 514 -11.29 -7.11 7.26
C PRO A 514 -12.56 -6.53 7.86
N LYS A 515 -12.55 -5.26 8.29
CA LYS A 515 -13.70 -4.59 8.92
C LYS A 515 -14.53 -3.72 7.97
N ALA A 516 -14.14 -3.62 6.70
CA ALA A 516 -14.89 -2.82 5.75
C ALA A 516 -16.15 -3.55 5.25
N MET A 517 -17.21 -2.79 4.99
CA MET A 517 -18.36 -3.26 4.22
C MET A 517 -17.99 -3.33 2.74
N VAL A 518 -17.64 -4.52 2.27
CA VAL A 518 -17.28 -4.75 0.85
C VAL A 518 -18.59 -4.82 0.07
N ARG A 519 -18.85 -3.78 -0.74
CA ARG A 519 -20.11 -3.63 -1.46
C ARG A 519 -19.98 -4.14 -2.88
N LEU A 520 -20.79 -5.13 -3.22
CA LEU A 520 -21.02 -5.55 -4.59
C LEU A 520 -22.01 -4.56 -5.23
N SER A 521 -21.53 -3.71 -6.13
CA SER A 521 -22.27 -2.55 -6.64
C SER A 521 -22.63 -2.64 -8.12
N ALA A 522 -22.07 -1.77 -8.99
CA ALA A 522 -22.47 -1.72 -10.40
C ALA A 522 -22.07 -3.00 -11.16
N GLY A 523 -22.90 -3.37 -12.15
CA GLY A 523 -22.69 -4.54 -13.00
C GLY A 523 -23.32 -5.85 -12.50
N ARG A 524 -23.99 -5.85 -11.32
CA ARG A 524 -24.72 -7.02 -10.81
C ARG A 524 -25.78 -7.56 -11.74
N GLU A 525 -26.44 -6.70 -12.53
CA GLU A 525 -27.44 -7.12 -13.53
C GLU A 525 -26.88 -8.11 -14.57
N GLN A 526 -25.58 -8.01 -14.84
CA GLN A 526 -24.87 -8.89 -15.78
C GLN A 526 -24.36 -10.18 -15.12
N MET A 527 -24.48 -10.28 -13.79
CA MET A 527 -24.01 -11.43 -13.01
C MET A 527 -25.17 -12.39 -12.77
N ASP A 528 -24.98 -13.66 -13.13
CA ASP A 528 -25.94 -14.70 -12.75
C ASP A 528 -25.95 -14.95 -11.23
N ASP A 529 -26.96 -15.70 -10.76
CA ASP A 529 -27.13 -16.03 -9.35
C ASP A 529 -25.89 -16.71 -8.74
N ALA A 530 -25.20 -17.56 -9.51
CA ALA A 530 -24.06 -18.32 -9.03
C ALA A 530 -22.85 -17.40 -8.81
N LEU A 531 -22.61 -16.46 -9.72
CA LEU A 531 -21.55 -15.47 -9.61
C LEU A 531 -21.78 -14.51 -8.44
N GLN A 532 -23.02 -14.05 -8.25
CA GLN A 532 -23.36 -13.24 -7.09
C GLN A 532 -23.19 -14.03 -5.78
N ALA A 533 -23.63 -15.30 -5.73
CA ALA A 533 -23.39 -16.18 -4.58
C ALA A 533 -21.89 -16.36 -4.29
N LEU A 534 -21.05 -16.50 -5.32
CA LEU A 534 -19.60 -16.55 -5.19
C LEU A 534 -19.03 -15.24 -4.62
N CYS A 535 -19.54 -14.08 -5.04
CA CYS A 535 -19.12 -12.79 -4.49
C CYS A 535 -19.51 -12.64 -3.00
N PHE A 536 -20.72 -13.06 -2.61
CA PHE A 536 -21.12 -13.07 -1.21
C PHE A 536 -20.22 -13.99 -0.38
N MET A 537 -19.96 -15.19 -0.91
CA MET A 537 -19.04 -16.14 -0.28
C MET A 537 -17.59 -15.61 -0.21
N ALA A 538 -17.14 -14.81 -1.18
CA ALA A 538 -15.83 -14.14 -1.14
C ALA A 538 -15.76 -13.05 -0.06
N GLY A 539 -16.89 -12.62 0.50
CA GLY A 539 -16.97 -11.67 1.60
C GLY A 539 -17.61 -10.32 1.25
N ALA A 540 -18.25 -10.19 0.08
CA ALA A 540 -19.14 -9.07 -0.18
C ALA A 540 -20.37 -9.16 0.73
N ASN A 541 -20.64 -8.11 1.50
CA ASN A 541 -21.68 -8.07 2.53
C ASN A 541 -22.52 -6.79 2.47
N SER A 542 -22.51 -6.10 1.34
CA SER A 542 -23.36 -4.96 1.04
C SER A 542 -23.73 -4.97 -0.44
N ILE A 543 -24.94 -4.55 -0.80
CA ILE A 543 -25.39 -4.40 -2.18
C ILE A 543 -26.17 -3.10 -2.39
N PHE A 544 -26.18 -2.61 -3.64
CA PHE A 544 -27.20 -1.65 -4.05
C PHE A 544 -28.51 -2.37 -4.39
N TYR A 545 -29.60 -1.89 -3.79
CA TYR A 545 -30.93 -2.48 -3.84
C TYR A 545 -31.95 -1.49 -4.42
N GLY A 546 -32.70 -1.94 -5.43
CA GLY A 546 -33.63 -1.14 -6.23
C GLY A 546 -33.40 -1.34 -7.73
N ASP A 547 -34.34 -0.91 -8.58
CA ASP A 547 -34.35 -1.27 -10.01
C ASP A 547 -33.33 -0.50 -10.86
N HIS A 548 -32.76 0.59 -10.33
CA HIS A 548 -31.76 1.43 -11.00
C HIS A 548 -30.66 1.85 -10.04
N LEU A 549 -29.47 2.12 -10.58
CA LEU A 549 -28.40 2.84 -9.89
C LEU A 549 -28.52 4.34 -10.19
N LEU A 550 -27.47 4.95 -10.77
CA LEU A 550 -27.53 6.36 -11.19
C LEU A 550 -28.22 6.52 -12.55
N THR A 551 -27.80 5.74 -13.54
CA THR A 551 -28.33 5.80 -14.91
C THR A 551 -28.47 4.43 -15.58
N THR A 552 -27.95 3.37 -14.95
CA THR A 552 -27.99 2.00 -15.47
C THR A 552 -28.99 1.16 -14.70
N SER A 553 -29.47 0.10 -15.33
CA SER A 553 -30.31 -0.92 -14.67
C SER A 553 -29.56 -1.63 -13.54
N ASN A 554 -30.32 -2.12 -12.58
CA ASN A 554 -29.85 -2.92 -11.45
C ASN A 554 -30.80 -4.11 -11.26
N PRO A 555 -30.37 -5.21 -10.63
CA PRO A 555 -31.27 -6.31 -10.32
C PRO A 555 -32.52 -5.82 -9.62
N GLN A 556 -33.67 -6.29 -10.09
CA GLN A 556 -34.93 -5.93 -9.49
C GLN A 556 -34.94 -6.34 -8.03
N ALA A 557 -35.51 -5.49 -7.18
CA ALA A 557 -35.60 -5.72 -5.73
C ALA A 557 -36.14 -7.14 -5.38
N GLU A 558 -37.07 -7.65 -6.18
CA GLU A 558 -37.63 -8.99 -5.99
C GLU A 558 -36.66 -10.13 -6.35
N ALA A 559 -35.81 -9.95 -7.37
CA ALA A 559 -34.78 -10.92 -7.72
C ALA A 559 -33.74 -11.03 -6.60
N ASP A 560 -33.32 -9.89 -6.05
CA ASP A 560 -32.40 -9.82 -4.91
C ASP A 560 -32.96 -10.55 -3.69
N ARG A 561 -34.22 -10.30 -3.33
CA ARG A 561 -34.87 -10.99 -2.20
C ARG A 561 -34.93 -12.50 -2.40
N LYS A 562 -35.28 -12.96 -3.61
CA LYS A 562 -35.32 -14.40 -3.93
C LYS A 562 -33.95 -15.05 -3.86
N LEU A 563 -32.91 -14.39 -4.36
CA LEU A 563 -31.55 -14.90 -4.31
C LEU A 563 -31.05 -15.00 -2.86
N LEU A 564 -31.17 -13.91 -2.08
CA LEU A 564 -30.76 -13.89 -0.67
C LEU A 564 -31.51 -14.95 0.15
N ALA A 565 -32.82 -15.10 -0.06
CA ALA A 565 -33.62 -16.13 0.59
C ALA A 565 -33.16 -17.56 0.23
N ARG A 566 -32.86 -17.83 -1.05
CA ARG A 566 -32.33 -19.13 -1.50
C ARG A 566 -30.96 -19.46 -0.88
N LEU A 567 -30.13 -18.44 -0.65
CA LEU A 567 -28.82 -18.59 -0.03
C LEU A 567 -28.88 -18.59 1.51
N GLY A 568 -30.02 -18.27 2.11
CA GLY A 568 -30.18 -18.15 3.56
C GLY A 568 -29.53 -16.91 4.17
N ILE A 569 -29.34 -15.86 3.36
CA ILE A 569 -28.73 -14.58 3.80
C ILE A 569 -29.84 -13.64 4.26
N ARG A 570 -29.72 -13.13 5.49
CA ARG A 570 -30.62 -12.16 6.12
C ARG A 570 -30.24 -10.73 5.74
N THR A 571 -31.21 -9.84 5.71
CA THR A 571 -30.98 -8.40 5.55
C THR A 571 -30.92 -7.75 6.93
N GLU A 572 -30.02 -6.78 7.14
CA GLU A 572 -29.84 -6.12 8.46
C GLU A 572 -31.14 -5.48 9.00
N ALA A 573 -32.07 -5.08 8.13
CA ALA A 573 -33.38 -4.57 8.54
C ALA A 573 -34.28 -5.63 9.23
N ALA A 574 -34.02 -6.92 9.02
CA ALA A 574 -34.83 -8.01 9.56
C ALA A 574 -34.65 -8.20 11.09
N GLU A 575 -33.58 -7.67 11.69
CA GLU A 575 -33.41 -7.70 13.16
C GLU A 575 -34.30 -6.68 13.90
N LEU A 576 -34.90 -5.72 13.17
CA LEU A 576 -35.76 -4.66 13.74
C LEU A 576 -37.26 -4.95 13.61
N LEU A 577 -37.67 -6.08 13.02
CA LEU A 577 -39.06 -6.48 12.91
C LEU A 577 -39.28 -7.76 13.73
N PRO A 578 -40.12 -7.74 14.79
CA PRO A 578 -40.48 -8.98 15.48
C PRO A 578 -41.12 -9.93 14.48
N THR A 579 -40.61 -11.16 14.43
CA THR A 579 -41.19 -12.24 13.63
C THR A 579 -42.63 -12.47 14.06
N GLN A 580 -43.56 -12.55 13.10
CA GLN A 580 -44.99 -12.76 13.34
C GLN A 580 -45.32 -14.06 14.10
N GLU A 581 -44.34 -14.92 14.37
CA GLU A 581 -44.51 -16.11 15.22
C GLU A 581 -44.62 -15.77 16.72
N ASP A 582 -44.05 -14.65 17.19
CA ASP A 582 -44.16 -14.24 18.60
C ASP A 582 -45.50 -13.56 18.94
N ALA A 583 -46.26 -13.13 17.92
CA ALA A 583 -47.59 -12.54 18.09
C ALA A 583 -48.72 -13.58 18.23
N GLN A 584 -48.46 -14.86 17.96
CA GLN A 584 -49.49 -15.92 18.03
C GLN A 584 -49.41 -16.82 19.27
N GLN A 585 -48.38 -16.68 20.13
CA GLN A 585 -48.30 -17.44 21.39
C GLN A 585 -48.79 -16.68 22.62
N GLY A 586 -49.16 -15.40 22.50
CA GLY A 586 -49.62 -14.57 23.62
C GLY A 586 -51.13 -14.43 23.83
N CYS A 587 -51.99 -15.00 22.97
CA CYS A 587 -53.44 -14.71 22.99
C CYS A 587 -54.37 -15.91 23.25
N CYS A 588 -53.83 -17.03 23.74
CA CYS A 588 -54.64 -18.21 24.11
C CYS A 588 -54.38 -18.63 25.55
N GLY A 589 -55.09 -18.00 26.50
CA GLY A 589 -55.21 -18.57 27.85
C GLY A 589 -55.59 -17.60 28.94
N GLN A 590 -56.88 -17.22 29.01
CA GLN A 590 -57.68 -17.17 30.26
C GLN A 590 -59.02 -16.47 30.00
N CYS A 591 -60.02 -17.26 29.61
CA CYS A 591 -61.42 -17.00 29.87
C CYS A 591 -62.01 -18.32 30.36
N GLY A 592 -62.24 -18.45 31.67
CA GLY A 592 -62.91 -19.63 32.23
C GLY A 592 -62.65 -19.87 33.70
N SER A 593 -63.33 -19.10 34.56
CA SER A 593 -64.09 -19.52 35.76
C SER A 593 -64.34 -18.34 36.68
#